data_AF-A0A1K1QCN2-F1
#
_entry.id   AF-A0A1K1QCN2-F1
#
_cell.length_a   1.000
_cell.length_b   1.000
_cell.length_c   1.000
_cell.angle_alpha   90.00
_cell.angle_beta   90.00
_cell.angle_gamma   90.00
#
_symmetry.space_group_name_H-M   'P 1'
#
loop_
_entity.id
_entity.type
_entity.pdbx_description
1 polymer ?
#
loop_
_entity_poly.entity_id
_entity_poly.type
_entity_poly.pdbx_seq_one_letter_code
_entity_poly.pdbx_strand_id
1 'polypeptide(L)' 'MTDNLADLHITLTLEIEHTRERMVRLGVELGLMHPEVHRCSEQLDLLLLRFYYIDKQRKSRSCQFP' A
#
# COMPACT_ATOMS: atom_id res chain seq x y z
N MET A 1 -8.13 -21.49 4.92
CA MET A 1 -8.54 -20.07 5.06
C MET A 1 -7.31 -19.16 5.21
N THR A 2 -6.32 -19.32 4.34
CA THR A 2 -5.06 -18.53 4.32
C THR A 2 -4.88 -17.78 3.00
N ASP A 3 -5.60 -18.22 1.97
CA ASP A 3 -5.57 -17.70 0.60
C ASP A 3 -6.00 -16.22 0.55
N ASN A 4 -7.11 -15.86 1.21
CA ASN A 4 -7.64 -14.49 1.23
C ASN A 4 -6.68 -13.41 1.76
N LEU A 5 -5.78 -13.74 2.69
CA LEU A 5 -4.78 -12.77 3.20
C LEU A 5 -3.60 -12.61 2.25
N ALA A 6 -3.28 -13.65 1.47
CA ALA A 6 -2.26 -13.59 0.44
C ALA A 6 -2.72 -12.82 -0.78
N ASP A 7 -3.93 -13.11 -1.25
CA ASP A 7 -4.54 -12.35 -2.34
C ASP A 7 -4.66 -10.87 -1.96
N LEU A 8 -5.15 -10.56 -0.76
CA LEU A 8 -5.27 -9.17 -0.30
C LEU A 8 -3.92 -8.45 -0.20
N HIS A 9 -2.87 -9.15 0.23
CA HIS A 9 -1.53 -8.59 0.30
C HIS A 9 -0.96 -8.31 -1.10
N ILE A 10 -1.19 -9.21 -2.06
CA ILE A 10 -0.79 -9.02 -3.46
C ILE A 10 -1.54 -7.82 -4.06
N THR A 11 -2.86 -7.74 -3.87
CA THR A 11 -3.67 -6.61 -4.32
C THR A 11 -3.16 -5.29 -3.76
N LEU A 12 -2.89 -5.22 -2.46
CA LEU A 12 -2.36 -4.00 -1.84
C LEU A 12 -0.99 -3.62 -2.38
N THR A 13 -0.09 -4.60 -2.59
CA THR A 13 1.22 -4.31 -3.22
C THR A 13 1.03 -3.68 -4.60
N LEU A 14 0.14 -4.23 -5.42
CA LEU A 14 -0.13 -3.70 -6.76
C LEU A 14 -0.72 -2.29 -6.72
N GLU A 15 -1.66 -2.03 -5.82
CA GLU A 15 -2.25 -0.70 -5.64
C GLU A 15 -1.23 0.33 -5.13
N ILE A 16 -0.32 -0.07 -4.23
CA ILE A 16 0.77 0.77 -3.74
C ILE A 16 1.69 1.19 -4.89
N GLU A 17 2.14 0.24 -5.70
CA GLU A 17 3.05 0.53 -6.83
C GLU A 17 2.37 1.36 -7.91
N HIS A 18 1.11 1.06 -8.25
CA HIS A 18 0.35 1.87 -9.19
C HIS A 18 0.16 3.31 -8.70
N THR A 19 -0.15 3.49 -7.41
CA THR A 19 -0.32 4.83 -6.82
C THR A 19 1.00 5.59 -6.78
N ARG A 20 2.11 4.90 -6.46
CA ARG A 20 3.47 5.45 -6.48
C ARG A 20 3.84 5.93 -7.88
N GLU A 21 3.65 5.11 -8.90
CA GLU A 21 3.94 5.48 -10.27
C GLU A 21 3.14 6.71 -10.71
N ARG A 22 1.85 6.75 -10.39
CA ARG A 22 0.98 7.89 -10.69
C ARG A 22 1.48 9.16 -9.99
N MET A 23 1.84 9.07 -8.71
CA MET A 23 2.37 10.21 -7.94
C MET A 23 3.65 10.76 -8.57
N VAL A 24 4.57 9.87 -8.99
CA VAL A 24 5.82 10.26 -9.65
C VAL A 24 5.54 10.94 -11.00
N ARG A 25 4.68 10.36 -11.84
CA ARG A 25 4.31 10.97 -13.13
C ARG A 25 3.70 12.37 -12.93
N LEU A 26 2.74 12.50 -12.02
CA LEU A 26 2.13 13.80 -11.69
C LEU A 26 3.15 14.78 -11.10
N GLY A 27 4.09 14.32 -10.27
CA GLY A 27 5.14 15.15 -9.69
C GLY A 27 6.14 15.67 -10.74
N VAL A 28 6.41 14.88 -11.78
CA VAL A 28 7.22 15.29 -12.93
C VAL A 28 6.47 16.27 -13.83
N GLU A 29 5.18 16.03 -14.08
CA GLU A 29 4.37 16.83 -15.01
C GLU A 29 3.87 18.16 -14.41
N LEU A 30 3.45 18.14 -13.15
CA LEU A 30 2.74 19.24 -12.50
C LEU A 30 3.51 19.87 -11.33
N GLY A 31 4.59 19.22 -10.89
CA GLY A 31 5.37 19.61 -9.72
C GLY A 31 4.83 19.02 -8.42
N LEU A 32 5.72 18.92 -7.42
CA LEU A 32 5.45 18.21 -6.17
C LEU A 32 4.36 18.87 -5.29
N MET A 33 4.13 20.17 -5.44
CA MET A 33 3.12 20.92 -4.70
C MET A 33 1.72 20.83 -5.32
N HIS A 34 1.56 20.09 -6.43
CA HIS A 34 0.27 19.97 -7.09
C HIS A 34 -0.71 19.16 -6.21
N PRO A 35 -1.96 19.62 -6.05
CA PRO A 35 -2.94 18.96 -5.19
C PRO A 35 -3.21 17.49 -5.56
N GLU A 36 -3.05 17.10 -6.82
CA GLU A 36 -3.17 15.69 -7.20
C GLU A 36 -2.00 14.82 -6.74
N VAL A 37 -0.79 15.38 -6.65
CA VAL A 37 0.37 14.69 -6.06
C VAL A 37 0.13 14.47 -4.57
N HIS A 38 -0.41 15.48 -3.88
CA HIS A 38 -0.80 15.36 -2.47
C HIS A 38 -1.88 14.30 -2.25
N ARG A 39 -2.92 14.27 -3.10
CA ARG A 39 -3.96 13.22 -3.04
C ARG A 39 -3.37 11.83 -3.24
N CYS A 40 -2.43 11.66 -4.17
CA CYS A 40 -1.73 10.39 -4.35
C CYS A 40 -0.91 10.02 -3.10
N SER A 41 -0.28 10.99 -2.43
CA SER A 41 0.43 10.77 -1.17
C SER A 41 -0.52 10.29 -0.06
N GLU A 42 -1.67 10.94 0.10
CA GLU A 42 -2.69 10.53 1.09
C GLU A 42 -3.22 9.12 0.82
N GLN A 43 -3.46 8.79 -0.46
CA GLN A 43 -3.86 7.43 -0.87
C GLN A 43 -2.77 6.41 -0.57
N LEU A 44 -1.51 6.75 -0.86
CA LEU A 44 -0.36 5.87 -0.62
C LEU A 44 -0.20 5.58 0.88
N ASP A 45 -0.35 6.58 1.75
CA ASP A 45 -0.29 6.40 3.21
C ASP A 45 -1.38 5.44 3.72
N LEU A 46 -2.61 5.57 3.23
CA LEU A 46 -3.70 4.66 3.61
C LEU A 46 -3.45 3.23 3.15
N LEU A 47 -2.92 3.05 1.94
CA LEU A 47 -2.56 1.72 1.41
C LEU A 47 -1.43 1.08 2.21
N LEU A 48 -0.39 1.86 2.56
CA LEU A 48 0.72 1.40 3.39
C LEU A 48 0.25 0.98 4.78
N LEU A 49 -0.63 1.76 5.43
CA LEU A 49 -1.20 1.39 6.73
C LEU A 49 -1.95 0.06 6.68
N ARG A 50 -2.76 -0.16 5.63
CA ARG A 50 -3.47 -1.43 5.42
C ARG A 50 -2.51 -2.59 5.20
N PHE A 51 -1.49 -2.38 4.37
CA PHE A 51 -0.45 -3.37 4.10
C PHE A 51 0.26 -3.79 5.39
N TYR A 52 0.71 -2.83 6.21
CA TYR A 52 1.38 -3.13 7.48
C TYR A 52 0.47 -3.85 8.48
N TYR A 53 -0.82 -3.50 8.52
CA TYR A 53 -1.77 -4.21 9.36
C TYR A 53 -1.89 -5.70 8.98
N ILE A 54 -1.98 -5.99 7.68
CA ILE A 54 -2.07 -7.36 7.16
C ILE A 54 -0.74 -8.12 7.35
N ASP A 55 0.40 -7.48 7.09
CA ASP A 55 1.72 -8.05 7.33
C ASP A 55 1.90 -8.42 8.82
N LYS A 56 1.47 -7.54 9.72
CA LYS A 56 1.49 -7.81 11.16
C LYS A 56 0.60 -9.00 11.54
N GLN A 57 -0.59 -9.12 10.94
CA GLN A 57 -1.46 -10.28 11.18
C GLN A 57 -0.83 -11.58 10.67
N ARG A 58 -0.13 -11.55 9.54
CA ARG A 58 0.61 -12.72 9.02
C ARG A 58 1.72 -13.14 9.96
N LYS A 59 2.53 -12.19 10.45
CA LYS A 59 3.61 -12.43 11.42
C LYS A 59 3.10 -12.93 12.77
N SER A 60 1.96 -12.42 13.23
CA SER A 60 1.36 -12.86 14.51
C SER A 60 0.84 -14.31 14.42
N ARG A 61 0.38 -14.75 13.24
CA ARG A 61 -0.04 -16.14 13.01
C ARG A 61 1.13 -17.12 12.89
N SER A 62 2.33 -16.66 12.55
CA SER A 62 3.52 -17.51 12.46
C SER A 62 4.33 -17.63 13.77
N CYS A 63 3.96 -16.88 14.82
CA CYS A 63 4.55 -17.01 16.16
C CYS A 63 3.69 -17.81 17.16
N GLN A 64 2.74 -18.63 16.68
CA GLN A 64 1.98 -19.53 17.55
C GLN A 64 2.56 -20.94 17.50
N PHE A 65 3.58 -21.20 18.34
CA PHE A 65 3.96 -22.55 18.78
C PHE A 65 4.08 -22.55 20.32
N PRO A 66 3.75 -23.67 20.98
CA PRO A 66 3.42 -23.76 22.41
C PRO A 66 4.61 -23.55 23.34
#